data_AF-A0A6A7LCJ8-F1
#
_entry.id   AF-A0A6A7LCJ8-F1
#
_cell.length_a   1.000
_cell.length_b   1.000
_cell.length_c   1.000
_cell.angle_alpha   90.00
_cell.angle_beta   90.00
_cell.angle_gamma   90.00
#
_symmetry.space_group_name_H-M   'P 1'
#
loop_
_entity.id
_entity.type
_entity.pdbx_description
1 polymer ?
#
loop_
_entity_poly.entity_id
_entity_poly.type
_entity_poly.pdbx_seq_one_letter_code
_entity_poly.pdbx_strand_id
1 'polypeptide(L)' 'MEVNGEIITGIALIFLSGLFLYAGTINEAWSLLVPADYLILAIGIGFLILGIITLRGKKKHQIA' A
#
# COMPACT_ATOMS: atom_id res chain seq x y z
N MET A 1 -21.67 2.10 2.23
CA MET A 1 -20.33 2.68 1.97
C MET A 1 -19.51 1.55 1.35
N GLU A 2 -19.39 1.49 0.03
CA GLU A 2 -18.49 0.50 -0.59
C GLU A 2 -17.06 0.92 -0.24
N VAL A 3 -16.53 0.30 0.79
CA VAL A 3 -15.13 0.46 1.16
C VAL A 3 -14.31 -0.14 0.03
N ASN A 4 -13.54 0.71 -0.65
CA ASN A 4 -12.64 0.28 -1.71
C ASN A 4 -11.50 -0.52 -1.06
N GLY A 5 -11.61 -1.85 -1.12
CA GLY A 5 -10.68 -2.78 -0.48
C GLY A 5 -9.25 -2.59 -0.97
N GLU A 6 -9.06 -2.20 -2.24
CA GLU A 6 -7.74 -1.95 -2.81
C GLU A 6 -7.06 -0.75 -2.12
N ILE A 7 -7.81 0.32 -1.81
CA ILE A 7 -7.26 1.47 -1.09
C ILE A 7 -6.91 1.10 0.36
N ILE A 8 -7.76 0.35 1.06
CA ILE A 8 -7.45 -0.08 2.44
C ILE A 8 -6.22 -0.97 2.47
N THR A 9 -6.15 -1.97 1.57
CA THR A 9 -4.99 -2.85 1.45
C THR A 9 -3.73 -2.05 1.12
N GLY A 10 -3.81 -1.09 0.19
CA GLY A 10 -2.69 -0.22 -0.15
C GLY A 10 -2.17 0.58 1.05
N ILE A 11 -3.07 1.22 1.79
CA ILE A 11 -2.72 1.98 3.01
C ILE A 11 -2.11 1.06 4.07
N ALA A 12 -2.69 -0.12 4.30
CA ALA A 12 -2.20 -1.08 5.28
C ALA A 12 -0.77 -1.57 4.94
N LEU A 13 -0.49 -1.86 3.67
CA LEU A 13 0.83 -2.30 3.22
C LEU A 13 1.88 -1.19 3.30
N ILE A 14 1.53 0.04 2.95
CA ILE A 14 2.43 1.20 3.12
C ILE A 14 2.74 1.42 4.60
N PHE A 15 1.72 1.37 5.46
CA PHE A 15 1.90 1.50 6.90
C PHE A 15 2.79 0.38 7.48
N LEU A 16 2.52 -0.87 7.10
CA LEU A 16 3.30 -2.03 7.53
C LEU A 16 4.76 -1.95 7.06
N SER A 17 5.01 -1.55 5.81
CA SER A 17 6.36 -1.34 5.30
C SER A 17 7.10 -0.25 6.09
N GLY A 18 6.42 0.85 6.44
CA GLY A 18 6.98 1.90 7.29
C GLY A 18 7.42 1.37 8.67
N LEU A 19 6.64 0.47 9.27
CA LEU A 19 7.00 -0.17 10.54
C LEU A 19 8.24 -1.06 10.41
N PHE A 20 8.37 -1.82 9.32
CA PHE A 20 9.56 -2.66 9.11
C PHE A 20 10.81 -1.85 8.81
N LEU A 21 10.70 -0.80 7.99
CA LEU A 21 11.80 0.14 7.76
C LEU A 21 12.27 0.78 9.07
N TYR A 22 11.34 1.18 9.94
CA TYR A 22 11.68 1.70 11.26
C TYR A 22 12.36 0.64 12.12
N ALA A 23 11.84 -0.60 12.15
CA ALA A 23 12.47 -1.71 12.87
C ALA A 23 13.90 -2.00 12.38
N GLY A 24 14.15 -1.86 11.07
CA GLY A 24 15.48 -2.01 10.46
C GLY A 24 16.50 -0.98 10.93
N THR A 25 16.05 0.19 11.42
CA THR A 25 16.96 1.20 12.00
C THR A 25 17.34 0.89 13.45
N ILE A 26 16.55 0.07 14.15
CA ILE A 26 16.76 -0.28 15.56
C ILE A 26 17.58 -1.57 15.71
N ASN A 27 17.52 -2.49 14.74
CA ASN A 27 18.17 -3.79 14.85
C ASN A 27 18.71 -4.33 13.52
N GLU A 28 19.98 -4.76 13.52
CA GLU A 28 20.71 -5.20 12.31
C GLU A 28 20.08 -6.42 11.62
N ALA A 29 19.47 -7.36 12.37
CA ALA A 29 18.78 -8.50 11.74
C ALA A 29 17.54 -8.06 10.93
N TRP A 30 16.92 -6.93 11.28
CA TRP A 30 15.84 -6.34 10.50
C TRP A 30 16.37 -5.51 9.33
N SER A 31 17.60 -4.99 9.42
CA SER A 31 18.25 -4.27 8.31
C SER A 31 18.42 -5.15 7.06
N LEU A 32 18.64 -6.46 7.24
CA LEU A 32 18.70 -7.43 6.13
C LEU A 32 17.38 -7.52 5.34
N LEU A 33 16.25 -7.21 5.99
CA LEU A 33 14.90 -7.28 5.41
C LEU A 33 14.48 -5.99 4.71
N VAL A 34 15.24 -4.90 4.85
CA VAL A 34 14.99 -3.60 4.20
C VAL A 34 14.66 -3.70 2.70
N PRO A 35 15.33 -4.54 1.89
CA PRO A 35 14.96 -4.73 0.49
C PRO A 35 13.53 -5.29 0.30
N ALA A 36 13.12 -6.21 1.17
CA ALA A 36 11.75 -6.75 1.17
C ALA A 36 10.73 -5.70 1.64
N ASP A 37 11.12 -4.83 2.57
CA ASP A 37 10.26 -3.74 3.06
C ASP A 37 9.93 -2.75 1.94
N TYR A 38 10.91 -2.42 1.09
CA TYR A 38 10.70 -1.62 -0.12
C TYR A 38 9.81 -2.31 -1.16
N LEU A 39 9.87 -3.64 -1.27
CA LEU A 39 8.95 -4.42 -2.11
C LEU A 39 7.51 -4.31 -1.59
N ILE A 40 7.30 -4.46 -0.28
CA ILE A 40 5.98 -4.29 0.35
C ILE A 40 5.46 -2.87 0.12
N LEU A 41 6.33 -1.85 0.25
CA LEU A 41 5.99 -0.46 -0.05
C LEU A 41 5.50 -0.30 -1.50
N ALA A 42 6.24 -0.85 -2.46
CA ALA A 42 5.91 -0.78 -3.88
C ALA A 42 4.56 -1.45 -4.19
N ILE A 43 4.30 -2.61 -3.59
CA ILE A 43 3.01 -3.31 -3.71
C ILE A 43 1.89 -2.45 -3.11
N GLY A 44 2.11 -1.86 -1.93
CA GLY A 44 1.14 -0.96 -1.29
C GLY A 44 0.78 0.24 -2.17
N ILE A 45 1.78 0.89 -2.78
CA ILE A 45 1.56 1.97 -3.75
C ILE A 45 0.76 1.46 -4.96
N GLY A 46 1.08 0.26 -5.48
CA GLY A 46 0.35 -0.37 -6.59
C GLY A 46 -1.14 -0.55 -6.28
N PHE A 47 -1.48 -1.08 -5.11
CA PHE A 47 -2.87 -1.23 -4.64
C PHE A 47 -3.57 0.12 -4.52
N LEU A 48 -2.87 1.15 -4.03
CA LEU A 48 -3.41 2.49 -3.91
C LEU A 48 -3.74 3.11 -5.28
N ILE A 49 -2.86 2.93 -6.27
CA ILE A 49 -3.10 3.36 -7.66
C ILE A 49 -4.30 2.62 -8.26
N LEU A 50 -4.36 1.30 -8.12
CA LEU A 50 -5.49 0.49 -8.61
C LEU A 50 -6.81 0.96 -7.98
N GLY A 51 -6.83 1.15 -6.66
CA GLY A 51 -8.00 1.66 -5.96
C GLY A 51 -8.46 3.02 -6.47
N ILE A 52 -7.53 3.95 -6.75
CA ILE A 52 -7.85 5.25 -7.36
C ILE A 52 -8.44 5.08 -8.76
N ILE A 53 -7.87 4.20 -9.60
CA ILE A 53 -8.37 3.93 -10.96
C ILE A 53 -9.79 3.35 -10.89
N THR A 54 -10.02 2.35 -10.04
CA THR A 54 -11.33 1.72 -9.80
C THR A 54 -12.36 2.75 -9.35
N LEU A 55 -11.99 3.65 -8.43
CA LEU A 55 -12.87 4.71 -7.94
C LEU A 55 -13.24 5.71 -9.05
N ARG A 56 -12.28 6.09 -9.90
CA ARG A 56 -12.51 6.99 -11.04
C ARG A 56 -13.40 6.33 -12.11
N GLY A 57 -13.21 5.02 -12.35
CA GLY A 57 -14.04 4.23 -13.28
C GLY A 57 -15.49 4.13 -12.82
N LYS A 58 -15.73 3.82 -11.54
CA LYS A 58 -17.09 3.81 -10.96
C LYS A 58 -17.78 5.17 -11.04
N LYS A 59 -17.06 6.26 -10.78
CA LYS A 59 -17.62 7.62 -10.93
C LYS A 59 -18.08 7.89 -12.36
N LYS A 60 -17.31 7.48 -13.38
CA LYS A 60 -17.66 7.70 -14.79
C LYS A 60 -18.91 6.93 -15.23
N HIS A 61 -19.15 5.75 -14.68
CA HIS A 61 -20.33 4.92 -15.03
C HIS A 61 -21.63 5.40 -14.37
N GLN A 62 -21.56 6.17 -13.28
CA GLN A 62 -22.75 6.68 -12.59
C GLN A 62 -23.32 7.98 -13.20
N ILE A 63 -22.60 8.61 -14.14
CA ILE A 63 -22.97 9.88 -14.81
C ILE A 63 -23.38 9.69 -16.28
N ALA A 64 -23.36 8.46 -16.79
CA ALA A 64 -23.78 8.08 -18.14
C ALA A 64 -25.14 7.37 -18.07
#